data_AF-A0A971WU79-F1
#
_entry.id   AF-A0A971WU79-F1
#
_cell.length_a   1.000
_cell.length_b   1.000
_cell.length_c   1.000
_cell.angle_alpha   90.00
_cell.angle_beta   90.00
_cell.angle_gamma   90.00
#
_symmetry.space_group_name_H-M   'P 1'
#
loop_
_entity.id
_entity.type
_entity.pdbx_description
1 polymer ?
#
loop_
_entity_poly.entity_id
_entity_poly.type
_entity_poly.pdbx_seq_one_letter_code
_entity_poly.pdbx_strand_id
1 'polypeptide(L)' 'MTEILFLVFLVSIFLSYFFGRRIGFRQGYASGEATNTLRQRERSFYSGRCQICGSKLEEIDFTSSKQE' A
#
# COMPACT_ATOMS: atom_id res chain seq x y z
N MET A 1 -10.28 7.94 -45.01
CA MET A 1 -11.08 8.16 -43.78
C MET A 1 -10.92 7.03 -42.78
N THR A 2 -11.01 5.77 -43.18
CA THR A 2 -10.84 4.58 -42.30
C THR A 2 -9.48 4.54 -41.59
N GLU A 3 -8.39 4.83 -42.31
CA GLU A 3 -7.02 4.90 -41.77
C GLU A 3 -6.89 5.89 -40.59
N ILE A 4 -7.50 7.07 -40.72
CA ILE A 4 -7.44 8.13 -39.71
C ILE A 4 -8.22 7.72 -38.46
N LEU A 5 -9.40 7.10 -38.64
CA LEU A 5 -10.21 6.60 -37.52
C LEU A 5 -9.48 5.51 -36.74
N PHE A 6 -8.76 4.62 -37.45
CA PHE A 6 -7.96 3.57 -36.83
C PHE A 6 -6.81 4.14 -36.01
N LEU A 7 -6.11 5.16 -36.52
CA LEU A 7 -5.05 5.85 -35.77
C LEU A 7 -5.58 6.55 -34.51
N VAL A 8 -6.72 7.24 -34.61
CA VAL A 8 -7.36 7.89 -33.45
C VAL A 8 -7.75 6.85 -32.39
N PHE A 9 -8.24 5.68 -32.81
CA PHE A 9 -8.57 4.58 -31.90
C PHE A 9 -7.34 4.00 -31.20
N LEU A 10 -6.23 3.80 -31.91
CA LEU A 10 -4.99 3.32 -31.30
C LEU A 10 -4.43 4.32 -30.28
N VAL A 11 -4.45 5.62 -30.62
CA VAL A 11 -3.97 6.68 -29.71
C VAL A 11 -4.83 6.77 -28.45
N SER A 12 -6.15 6.64 -28.57
CA SER A 12 -7.04 6.70 -27.40
C SER A 12 -6.84 5.54 -26.43
N ILE A 13 -6.59 4.33 -26.95
CA ILE A 13 -6.22 3.16 -26.14
C ILE A 13 -4.89 3.41 -25.44
N PHE A 14 -3.89 3.90 -26.18
CA PHE A 14 -2.55 4.12 -25.65
C PHE A 14 -2.56 5.15 -24.50
N LEU A 15 -3.27 6.26 -24.70
CA LEU A 15 -3.45 7.29 -23.67
C LEU A 15 -4.19 6.73 -22.45
N SER A 16 -5.30 6.01 -22.66
CA SER A 16 -6.09 5.43 -21.57
C SER A 16 -5.27 4.44 -20.74
N TYR A 17 -4.46 3.60 -21.38
CA TYR A 17 -3.56 2.68 -20.69
C TYR A 17 -2.50 3.43 -19.87
N PHE A 18 -1.88 4.46 -20.44
CA PHE A 18 -0.81 5.20 -19.77
C PHE A 18 -1.34 5.96 -18.54
N PHE A 19 -2.48 6.64 -18.68
CA PHE A 19 -3.14 7.32 -17.57
C PHE A 19 -3.63 6.34 -16.51
N GLY A 20 -4.28 5.24 -16.92
CA GLY A 20 -4.76 4.20 -16.01
C GLY A 20 -3.61 3.58 -15.21
N ARG A 21 -2.49 3.27 -15.86
CA ARG A 21 -1.29 2.75 -15.20
C ARG A 21 -0.73 3.72 -14.17
N ARG A 22 -0.65 5.02 -14.50
CA ARG A 22 -0.11 6.03 -13.59
C ARG A 22 -1.00 6.22 -12.35
N ILE A 23 -2.32 6.25 -12.54
CA ILE A 23 -3.29 6.36 -11.45
C ILE A 23 -3.22 5.10 -10.57
N GLY A 24 -3.26 3.92 -11.18
CA GLY A 24 -3.20 2.64 -10.47
C GLY A 24 -1.91 2.49 -9.66
N PHE A 25 -0.76 2.90 -10.22
CA PHE A 25 0.52 2.86 -9.49
C PHE A 25 0.50 3.79 -8.27
N ARG A 26 -0.01 5.01 -8.42
CA ARG A 26 -0.08 5.98 -7.32
C ARG A 26 -1.01 5.51 -6.20
N GLN A 27 -2.18 4.97 -6.56
CA GLN A 27 -3.13 4.42 -5.60
C GLN A 27 -2.58 3.17 -4.91
N GLY A 28 -1.99 2.25 -5.68
CA GLY A 28 -1.36 1.04 -5.15
C GLY A 28 -0.19 1.35 -4.21
N TYR A 29 0.63 2.36 -4.55
CA TYR A 29 1.71 2.82 -3.68
C TYR A 29 1.18 3.40 -2.37
N ALA A 30 0.22 4.33 -2.43
CA ALA A 30 -0.36 4.95 -1.24
C ALA A 30 -1.05 3.92 -0.32
N SER A 31 -1.79 2.98 -0.90
CA SER A 31 -2.42 1.88 -0.15
C SER A 31 -1.37 0.92 0.43
N GLY A 32 -0.33 0.61 -0.33
CA GLY A 32 0.80 -0.21 0.11
C GLY A 32 1.54 0.42 1.28
N GLU A 33 1.81 1.72 1.24
CA GLU A 33 2.50 2.45 2.31
C GLU A 33 1.71 2.41 3.62
N ALA A 34 0.40 2.70 3.56
CA ALA A 34 -0.48 2.65 4.73
C ALA A 34 -0.59 1.23 5.32
N THR A 35 -0.73 0.21 4.48
CA THR A 35 -0.90 -1.18 4.93
C THR A 35 0.40 -1.82 5.39
N ASN A 36 1.55 -1.45 4.81
CA ASN A 36 2.83 -2.07 5.14
C ASN A 36 3.27 -1.74 6.56
N THR A 37 3.05 -0.51 7.04
CA THR A 37 3.38 -0.14 8.42
C THR A 37 2.55 -0.92 9.45
N LEU A 38 1.25 -1.09 9.21
CA LEU A 38 0.38 -1.91 10.06
C LEU A 38 0.77 -3.39 10.02
N ARG A 39 1.01 -3.94 8.83
CA ARG A 39 1.46 -5.32 8.65
C ARG A 39 2.83 -5.57 9.30
N GLN A 40 3.72 -4.57 9.30
CA GLN A 40 5.01 -4.66 9.98
C GLN A 40 4.84 -4.65 11.51
N ARG A 41 3.90 -3.86 12.05
CA ARG A 41 3.55 -3.88 13.47
C ARG A 41 2.94 -5.22 13.88
N GLU A 42 2.01 -5.74 13.10
CA GLU A 42 1.39 -7.05 13.29
C GLU A 42 2.45 -8.16 13.34
N ARG A 43 3.37 -8.19 12.37
CA ARG A 43 4.49 -9.15 12.36
C ARG A 43 5.42 -8.99 13.55
N SER A 44 5.69 -7.75 13.98
CA SER A 44 6.53 -7.49 15.14
C SER A 44 5.86 -7.97 16.43
N PHE A 45 4.54 -7.77 16.54
CA PHE A 45 3.72 -8.28 17.64
C PHE A 45 3.76 -9.81 17.73
N TYR A 46 3.45 -10.51 16.64
CA TYR A 46 3.46 -11.99 16.64
C TYR A 46 4.85 -12.60 16.83
N SER A 47 5.92 -11.91 16.41
CA SER A 47 7.30 -12.40 16.61
C SER A 47 7.89 -12.02 17.96
N GLY A 48 7.21 -11.20 18.77
CA GLY A 48 7.71 -10.68 20.05
C GLY A 48 9.00 -9.85 19.90
N ARG A 49 9.32 -9.39 18.69
CA ARG A 49 10.53 -8.62 18.38
C ARG A 49 10.26 -7.53 17.36
N CYS A 50 10.90 -6.38 17.54
CA CYS A 50 10.86 -5.32 16.54
C CYS A 50 11.64 -5.75 15.29
N GLN A 51 11.00 -5.75 14.12
CA GLN A 51 11.65 -6.11 12.85
C GLN A 51 12.65 -5.05 12.34
N ILE A 52 12.68 -3.85 12.93
CA ILE A 52 13.59 -2.76 12.54
C ILE A 52 14.90 -2.81 13.33
N CYS A 53 14.80 -2.92 14.66
CA CYS A 53 15.95 -2.87 15.56
C CYS A 53 16.28 -4.21 16.24
N GLY A 54 15.43 -5.23 16.09
CA GLY A 54 15.65 -6.56 16.67
C GLY A 54 15.44 -6.67 18.18
N SER A 55 15.06 -5.57 18.86
CA SER A 55 14.77 -5.60 20.29
C SER A 55 13.56 -6.48 20.58
N LYS A 56 13.56 -7.15 21.74
CA LYS A 56 12.37 -7.86 22.22
C LYS A 56 11.29 -6.84 22.59
N LEU A 57 10.05 -7.14 22.22
CA LEU A 57 8.88 -6.40 22.69
C LEU A 57 8.53 -6.93 24.08
N GLU A 58 8.62 -6.06 25.09
CA GLU A 58 8.08 -6.36 26.41
C GLU A 58 6.55 -6.26 26.34
N GLU A 59 5.86 -7.25 26.89
CA GLU A 59 4.39 -7.24 27.00
C GLU A 59 4.01 -6.14 28.00
N ILE A 60 3.53 -5.01 27.50
CA ILE A 60 2.91 -3.98 28.32
C ILE A 60 1.48 -4.45 28.56
N ASP A 61 1.22 -4.97 29.75
CA ASP A 61 -0.10 -5.46 30.16
C ASP A 61 -1.06 -4.27 30.33
N PHE A 62 -1.92 -4.02 29.34
CA PHE A 62 -2.87 -2.89 29.32
C PHE A 62 -4.10 -3.13 30.24
N THR A 63 -4.07 -4.15 31.09
CA THR A 63 -5.14 -4.46 32.05
C THR A 63 -5.24 -3.48 33.24
N SER A 64 -4.47 -2.37 33.24
CA SER A 64 -4.41 -1.39 34.34
C SER A 64 -4.90 0.04 34.03
N SER A 65 -5.48 0.34 32.86
CA SER A 65 -5.91 1.72 32.52
C SER A 65 -7.44 1.92 32.47
N LYS A 66 -8.17 1.33 33.43
CA LYS A 66 -9.60 1.59 33.69
C LYS A 66 -9.87 1.71 35.19
N GLN A 67 -9.13 2.56 35.90
CA GLN A 67 -9.54 3.08 37.21
C GLN A 67 -9.00 4.51 37.36
N GLU A 68 -9.76 5.48 36.85
CA GLU A 68 -10.09 6.72 37.57
C GLU A 68 -11.35 7.36 36.96
#